data_AF-A0A3D6CC65-F1
#
_entry.id   AF-A0A3D6CC65-F1
#
_cell.length_a   1.000
_cell.length_b   1.000
_cell.length_c   1.000
_cell.angle_alpha   90.00
_cell.angle_beta   90.00
_cell.angle_gamma   90.00
#
_symmetry.space_group_name_H-M   'P 1'
#
loop_
_entity.id
_entity.type
_entity.pdbx_description
1 polymer ?
#
loop_
_entity_poly.entity_id
_entity_poly.type
_entity_poly.pdbx_seq_one_letter_code
_entity_poly.pdbx_strand_id
1 'polypeptide(L)' 'LDQYYPGVSPDDIRDRTGFELDISRAVEAEPPAEKALTILRTRTDPQRLILK' A
#
# COMPACT_ATOMS: atom_id res chain seq x y z
N LEU A 1 0.11 -11.97 6.57
CA LEU A 1 -0.10 -10.86 5.61
C LEU A 1 -1.54 -10.88 5.14
N ASP A 2 -2.22 -9.73 5.07
CA ASP A 2 -3.61 -9.63 4.60
C ASP A 2 -3.66 -9.12 3.16
N GLN A 3 -3.06 -7.95 2.91
CA GLN A 3 -3.01 -7.34 1.59
C GLN A 3 -1.59 -6.88 1.23
N TYR A 4 -1.30 -6.81 -0.07
CA TYR A 4 -0.05 -6.27 -0.62
C TYR A 4 -0.33 -5.31 -1.78
N TYR A 5 0.56 -4.35 -2.00
CA TYR A 5 0.39 -3.38 -3.08
C TYR A 5 0.75 -3.97 -4.44
N PRO A 6 0.08 -3.52 -5.53
CA PRO A 6 0.45 -3.91 -6.89
C PRO A 6 1.94 -3.65 -7.16
N GLY A 7 2.61 -4.62 -7.78
CA GLY A 7 4.04 -4.54 -8.09
C GLY A 7 4.98 -4.96 -6.96
N VAL A 8 4.46 -5.44 -5.82
CA VAL A 8 5.26 -6.03 -4.73
C VAL A 8 4.86 -7.49 -4.54
N SER A 9 5.82 -8.42 -4.51
CA SER A 9 5.52 -9.82 -4.23
C SER A 9 5.34 -10.07 -2.72
N PRO A 10 4.36 -10.89 -2.30
CA PRO A 10 4.26 -11.37 -0.91
C PRO A 10 5.55 -12.04 -0.40
N ASP A 11 6.28 -12.74 -1.28
CA ASP A 11 7.57 -13.34 -0.93
C ASP A 11 8.63 -12.27 -0.61
N ASP A 12 8.70 -11.18 -1.38
CA ASP A 12 9.62 -10.07 -1.10
C ASP A 12 9.33 -9.42 0.26
N ILE A 13 8.06 -9.38 0.66
CA ILE A 13 7.64 -8.87 1.96
C ILE A 13 8.12 -9.81 3.06
N ARG A 14 7.92 -11.13 2.91
CA ARG A 14 8.40 -12.13 3.87
C ARG A 14 9.92 -12.05 4.04
N ASP A 15 10.66 -11.95 2.95
CA ASP A 15 12.14 -11.94 2.98
C ASP A 15 12.71 -10.65 3.62
N ARG A 16 11.96 -9.55 3.57
CA ARG A 16 12.30 -8.28 4.25
C ARG A 16 11.75 -8.16 5.67
N THR A 17 11.00 -9.16 6.14
CA THR A 17 10.41 -9.18 7.47
C THR A 17 11.29 -10.00 8.40
N GLY A 18 11.75 -9.41 9.51
CA GLY A 18 12.69 -10.04 10.45
C GLY A 18 12.10 -11.15 11.34
N PHE A 19 10.93 -11.67 11.01
CA PHE A 19 10.22 -12.71 11.74
C PHE A 19 9.32 -13.51 10.78
N GLU A 20 8.88 -14.69 11.23
CA GLU A 20 8.02 -15.56 10.43
C GLU A 20 6.69 -14.86 10.09
N LEU A 21 6.41 -14.74 8.79
CA LEU A 21 5.21 -14.09 8.28
C LEU A 21 4.44 -15.05 7.38
N ASP A 22 3.24 -15.42 7.81
CA ASP A 22 2.31 -16.21 6.99
C ASP A 22 1.76 -15.35 5.84
N ILE A 23 2.00 -15.78 4.61
CA ILE A 23 1.54 -15.11 3.38
C ILE A 23 0.41 -15.88 2.66
N SER A 24 -0.07 -16.98 3.22
CA SER A 24 -1.05 -17.88 2.56
C SER A 24 -2.37 -17.20 2.19
N ARG A 25 -2.77 -16.17 2.95
CA ARG A 25 -4.02 -15.41 2.76
C ARG A 25 -3.83 -14.04 2.09
N ALA A 26 -2.62 -13.74 1.60
CA ALA A 26 -2.31 -12.43 1.07
C ALA A 26 -3.02 -12.18 -0.27
N VAL A 27 -3.73 -11.06 -0.40
CA VAL A 27 -4.39 -10.64 -1.65
C VAL A 27 -3.91 -9.27 -2.12
N GLU A 28 -3.97 -9.00 -3.42
CA GLU A 28 -3.60 -7.68 -3.94
C GLU A 28 -4.62 -6.63 -3.45
N ALA A 29 -4.11 -5.50 -2.95
CA ALA A 29 -4.93 -4.41 -2.43
C ALA A 29 -5.66 -3.68 -3.56
N GLU A 30 -6.92 -3.31 -3.32
CA GLU A 30 -7.65 -2.46 -4.25
C GLU A 30 -7.04 -1.06 -4.33
N PRO A 31 -7.03 -0.43 -5.52
CA PRO A 31 -6.54 0.93 -5.67
C PRO A 31 -7.44 1.91 -4.89
N PRO A 32 -6.87 3.00 -4.35
CA PRO A 32 -7.67 4.03 -3.69
C PRO A 32 -8.69 4.66 -4.65
N ALA A 33 -9.88 4.97 -4.14
CA ALA A 33 -10.91 5.65 -4.92
C ALA A 33 -10.43 7.02 -5.43
N GLU A 34 -10.78 7.38 -6.67
CA GLU A 34 -10.37 8.66 -7.28
C GLU A 34 -10.76 9.89 -6.45
N LYS A 35 -11.93 9.82 -5.80
CA LYS A 35 -12.39 10.89 -4.90
C LYS A 35 -11.45 11.08 -3.72
N ALA A 36 -10.95 9.98 -3.14
CA ALA A 36 -10.00 10.04 -2.03
C ALA A 36 -8.67 10.64 -2.50
N LEU A 37 -8.18 10.25 -3.67
CA LEU A 37 -6.97 10.82 -4.28
C LEU A 37 -7.12 12.33 -4.55
N THR A 38 -8.29 12.75 -5.04
CA THR A 38 -8.60 14.16 -5.30
C THR A 38 -8.57 14.97 -4.00
N ILE A 39 -9.23 14.49 -2.94
CA ILE A 39 -9.24 15.15 -1.63
C ILE A 39 -7.81 15.24 -1.08
N LEU A 40 -7.06 14.15 -1.14
CA LEU A 40 -5.68 14.10 -0.66
C LEU A 40 -4.80 15.14 -1.35
N ARG A 41 -4.89 15.25 -2.68
CA ARG A 41 -4.05 16.17 -3.47
C ARG A 41 -4.49 17.62 -3.46
N THR A 42 -5.74 17.92 -3.14
CA THR A 42 -6.30 19.29 -3.26
C THR A 42 -6.66 19.93 -1.94
N ARG A 43 -6.91 19.14 -0.90
CA ARG A 43 -7.37 19.63 0.42
C ARG A 43 -6.47 19.20 1.56
N THR A 44 -6.08 17.94 1.61
CA THR A 44 -5.32 17.39 2.75
C THR A 44 -3.82 17.67 2.63
N ASP A 45 -3.23 17.39 1.46
CA ASP A 45 -1.81 17.62 1.16
C ASP A 45 -1.62 18.38 -0.17
N PRO A 46 -2.20 19.60 -0.31
CA PRO A 46 -2.07 20.39 -1.53
C PRO A 46 -0.63 20.81 -1.83
N GLN A 47 0.21 20.91 -0.80
CA GLN A 47 1.62 21.29 -0.91
C GLN A 47 2.55 20.09 -1.16
N ARG A 48 2.02 18.86 -1.23
CA ARG A 48 2.79 17.63 -1.46
C ARG A 48 3.92 17.43 -0.45
N LEU A 49 3.64 17.73 0.81
CA LEU A 49 4.58 17.51 1.90
C LEU A 49 4.77 16.02 2.21
N ILE A 50 3.73 15.22 1.96
CA ILE A 50 3.69 13.77 2.19
C ILE A 50 3.77 13.01 0.87
N LEU A 51 2.95 13.38 -0.12
CA LEU A 51 2.99 12.79 -1.47
C LEU A 51 4.01 13.52 -2.37
N LYS A 52 5.30 13.18 -2.24
CA LYS A 52 6.37 13.69 -3.12
C LYS A 52 6.34 13.04 -4.51
#